data_AF-A0A351F5G7-F1
#
_entry.id   AF-A0A351F5G7-F1
#
_cell.length_a   1.000
_cell.length_b   1.000
_cell.length_c   1.000
_cell.angle_alpha   90.00
_cell.angle_beta   90.00
_cell.angle_gamma   90.00
#
_symmetry.space_group_name_H-M   'P 1'
#
loop_
_entity.id
_entity.type
_entity.pdbx_description
1 polymer ?
#
loop_
_entity_poly.entity_id
_entity_poly.type
_entity_poly.pdbx_seq_one_letter_code
_entity_poly.pdbx_strand_id
1 'polypeptide(L)'
;KDSSILSGVNGVYNTVLVRGNAVGDVAFYGQGAGKMATASAVVADVIDCAQNIGRNKGISWDKETDGFLVDHNDVETALYVRATGCKSCAIEKAKAAFGDITVLSRENAPEDEFAFVTPEDREGTLREKLGGLDGINVISTIRVVNY
;
A
#
# COMPACT_ATOMS: atom_id res chain seq x y z
N LYS A 1 -8.98 -2.39 -2.63
CA LYS A 1 -10.34 -2.61 -3.19
C LYS A 1 -11.33 -1.77 -2.41
N ASP A 2 -12.46 -1.38 -3.01
CA ASP A 2 -13.50 -0.54 -2.38
C ASP A 2 -14.15 -1.19 -1.14
N SER A 3 -13.98 -2.50 -0.97
CA SER A 3 -14.40 -3.23 0.23
C SER A 3 -13.49 -3.00 1.45
N SER A 4 -12.28 -2.44 1.26
CA SER A 4 -11.35 -2.19 2.35
C SER A 4 -11.80 -0.98 3.16
N ILE A 5 -11.75 -1.08 4.49
CA ILE A 5 -12.05 0.04 5.40
C ILE A 5 -11.14 1.26 5.14
N LEU A 6 -9.93 1.03 4.60
CA LEU A 6 -8.99 2.08 4.26
C LEU A 6 -9.39 2.87 3.00
N SER A 7 -10.18 2.28 2.10
CA SER A 7 -10.54 2.91 0.82
C SER A 7 -11.48 4.11 0.98
N GLY A 8 -12.29 4.13 2.05
CA GLY A 8 -13.21 5.23 2.34
C GLY A 8 -12.60 6.40 3.13
N VAL A 9 -11.32 6.33 3.46
CA VAL A 9 -10.63 7.33 4.29
C VAL A 9 -10.24 8.53 3.43
N ASN A 10 -10.84 9.68 3.70
CA ASN A 10 -10.72 10.87 2.86
C ASN A 10 -10.46 12.14 3.67
N GLY A 11 -9.90 13.17 3.02
CA GLY A 11 -9.63 14.46 3.64
C GLY A 11 -8.52 14.40 4.69
N VAL A 12 -8.75 15.02 5.86
CA VAL A 12 -7.77 15.07 6.97
C VAL A 12 -7.88 13.89 7.94
N TYR A 13 -8.69 12.88 7.59
CA TYR A 13 -8.84 11.69 8.41
C TYR A 13 -7.73 10.69 8.14
N ASN A 14 -7.26 10.05 9.20
CA ASN A 14 -6.34 8.93 9.15
C ASN A 14 -7.03 7.68 9.70
N THR A 15 -6.63 6.52 9.18
CA THR A 15 -6.98 5.22 9.74
C THR A 15 -5.72 4.40 9.97
N VAL A 16 -5.63 3.76 11.13
CA VAL A 16 -4.63 2.72 11.41
C VAL A 16 -5.35 1.39 11.57
N LEU A 17 -5.10 0.44 10.67
CA LEU A 17 -5.62 -0.92 10.73
C LEU A 17 -4.57 -1.84 11.37
N VAL A 18 -4.93 -2.49 12.46
CA VAL A 18 -4.09 -3.45 13.18
C VAL A 18 -4.73 -4.83 13.11
N ARG A 19 -4.00 -5.81 12.59
CA ARG A 19 -4.42 -7.22 12.55
C ARG A 19 -3.73 -7.99 13.68
N GLY A 20 -4.50 -8.37 14.69
CA GLY A 20 -4.05 -9.26 15.76
C GLY A 20 -4.48 -10.70 15.52
N ASN A 21 -3.64 -11.66 15.90
CA ASN A 21 -3.93 -13.09 15.77
C ASN A 21 -5.21 -13.54 16.53
N ALA A 22 -5.49 -12.93 17.70
CA ALA A 22 -6.65 -13.25 18.51
C ALA A 22 -7.81 -12.24 18.36
N VAL A 23 -7.49 -10.95 18.28
CA VAL A 23 -8.50 -9.87 18.21
C VAL A 23 -9.01 -9.63 16.79
N GLY A 24 -8.35 -10.19 15.77
CA GLY A 24 -8.66 -9.93 14.38
C GLY A 24 -8.30 -8.50 13.96
N ASP A 25 -9.09 -7.94 13.06
CA ASP A 25 -8.88 -6.61 12.49
C ASP A 25 -9.51 -5.52 13.37
N VAL A 26 -8.68 -4.58 13.83
CA VAL A 26 -9.08 -3.41 14.61
C VAL A 26 -8.66 -2.14 13.87
N ALA A 27 -9.60 -1.23 13.63
CA ALA A 27 -9.33 0.03 12.96
C ALA A 27 -9.49 1.22 13.92
N PHE A 28 -8.46 2.07 13.97
CA PHE A 28 -8.49 3.36 14.68
C PHE A 28 -8.67 4.47 13.65
N TYR A 29 -9.82 5.14 13.68
CA TYR A 29 -10.20 6.17 12.71
C TYR A 29 -10.43 7.52 13.39
N GLY A 30 -9.90 8.60 12.80
CA GLY A 30 -10.10 9.95 13.32
C GLY A 30 -9.36 11.00 12.51
N GLN A 31 -9.48 12.27 12.90
CA GLN A 31 -8.71 13.35 12.28
C GLN A 31 -7.23 13.20 12.66
N GLY A 32 -6.37 13.01 11.65
CA GLY A 32 -4.92 12.89 11.86
C GLY A 32 -4.18 14.22 11.84
N ALA A 33 -4.85 15.29 11.43
CA ALA A 33 -4.29 16.62 11.33
C ALA A 33 -5.32 17.69 11.71
N GLY A 34 -4.82 18.89 12.06
CA GLY A 34 -5.62 20.04 12.43
C GLY A 34 -5.36 20.49 13.87
N LYS A 35 -5.47 21.80 14.12
CA LYS A 35 -5.09 22.43 15.39
C LYS A 35 -5.72 21.74 16.60
N MET A 36 -7.03 21.44 16.53
CA MET A 36 -7.76 20.82 17.65
C MET A 36 -7.42 19.34 17.83
N ALA A 37 -7.31 18.58 16.73
CA ALA A 37 -6.98 17.16 16.79
C ALA A 37 -5.57 16.94 17.39
N THR A 38 -4.58 17.70 16.92
CA THR A 38 -3.21 17.64 17.46
C THR A 38 -3.15 18.14 18.91
N ALA A 39 -3.84 19.24 19.25
CA ALA A 39 -3.89 19.73 20.64
C ALA A 39 -4.53 18.70 21.59
N SER A 40 -5.55 17.96 21.14
CA SER A 40 -6.17 16.91 21.95
C SER A 40 -5.18 15.81 22.34
N ALA A 41 -4.33 15.36 21.40
CA ALA A 41 -3.29 14.36 21.69
C ALA A 41 -2.27 14.89 22.70
N VAL A 42 -1.80 16.13 22.51
CA VAL A 42 -0.85 16.78 23.43
C VAL A 42 -1.45 16.93 24.84
N VAL A 43 -2.70 17.36 24.95
CA VAL A 43 -3.37 17.53 26.26
C VAL A 43 -3.59 16.17 26.94
N ALA A 44 -3.91 15.12 26.18
CA ALA A 44 -3.99 13.77 26.73
C ALA A 44 -2.66 13.33 27.35
N ASP A 45 -1.54 13.55 26.67
CA ASP A 45 -0.20 13.26 27.22
C ASP A 45 0.12 14.12 28.46
N VAL A 46 -0.28 15.40 28.48
CA VAL A 46 -0.10 16.27 29.66
C VAL A 46 -0.87 15.75 30.87
N ILE A 47 -2.13 15.34 30.68
CA ILE A 47 -2.95 14.73 31.73
C ILE A 47 -2.31 13.43 32.20
N ASP A 48 -1.82 12.61 31.27
CA ASP A 48 -1.18 11.34 31.57
C ASP A 48 0.11 11.54 32.40
N CYS A 49 0.95 12.52 32.05
CA CYS A 49 2.11 12.91 32.86
C CYS A 49 1.71 13.37 34.27
N ALA A 50 0.66 14.20 34.39
CA ALA A 50 0.19 14.71 35.68
C ALA A 50 -0.34 13.60 36.60
N GLN A 51 -0.99 12.58 36.03
CA GLN A 51 -1.49 11.41 36.78
C GLN A 51 -0.37 10.47 37.24
N ASN A 52 0.80 10.52 36.60
CA ASN A 52 1.91 9.60 36.85
C ASN A 52 3.15 10.30 37.42
N ILE A 53 2.99 11.43 38.11
CA ILE A 53 4.11 12.15 38.76
C ILE A 53 4.85 11.21 39.72
N GLY A 54 6.18 11.16 39.58
CA GLY A 54 7.05 10.31 40.39
C GLY A 54 6.96 8.81 40.05
N ARG A 55 6.26 8.43 38.98
CA ARG A 55 6.17 7.06 38.47
C ARG A 55 6.60 7.02 37.01
N ASN A 56 7.49 6.08 36.67
CA ASN A 56 7.83 5.81 35.29
C ASN A 56 6.84 4.79 34.73
N LYS A 57 6.21 5.10 33.60
CA LYS A 57 5.51 4.11 32.80
C LYS A 57 6.53 3.22 32.11
N GLY A 58 6.42 1.91 32.31
CA GLY A 58 7.29 0.92 31.66
C GLY A 58 6.94 0.72 30.19
N ILE A 59 7.06 1.77 29.38
CA ILE A 59 6.98 1.66 27.92
C ILE A 59 8.41 1.50 27.42
N SER A 60 8.77 0.28 27.04
CA SER A 60 10.04 -0.02 26.41
C SER A 60 9.80 -0.52 25.00
N TRP A 61 10.68 -0.14 24.10
CA TRP A 61 10.84 -0.82 22.83
C TRP A 61 11.72 -2.03 23.07
N ASP A 62 11.31 -3.20 22.59
CA ASP A 62 12.22 -4.32 22.51
C ASP A 62 13.39 -3.95 21.60
N LYS A 63 14.56 -4.55 21.87
CA LYS A 63 15.70 -4.39 20.97
C LYS A 63 15.28 -4.87 19.58
N GLU A 64 15.70 -4.13 18.56
CA GLU A 64 15.64 -4.60 17.20
C GLU A 64 16.26 -6.01 17.14
N THR A 65 15.50 -6.95 16.62
CA THR A 65 16.00 -8.27 16.25
C THR A 65 16.08 -8.34 14.74
N ASP A 66 17.05 -9.10 14.22
CA ASP A 66 17.15 -9.35 12.78
C ASP A 66 15.81 -9.88 12.22
N GLY A 67 15.41 -9.39 11.05
CA GLY A 67 14.22 -9.87 10.33
C GLY A 67 12.98 -8.96 10.34
N PHE A 68 13.01 -7.78 10.99
CA PHE A 68 11.90 -6.80 10.93
C PHE A 68 11.97 -5.84 9.74
N LEU A 69 13.16 -5.65 9.16
CA LEU A 69 13.35 -4.87 7.94
C LEU A 69 13.60 -5.83 6.78
N VAL A 70 12.79 -5.70 5.72
CA VAL A 70 12.95 -6.45 4.48
C VAL A 70 13.25 -5.50 3.33
N ASP A 71 13.99 -5.97 2.32
CA ASP A 71 14.14 -5.22 1.08
C ASP A 71 12.77 -5.06 0.42
N HIS A 72 12.51 -3.90 -0.17
CA HIS A 72 11.23 -3.64 -0.83
C HIS A 72 10.99 -4.60 -2.01
N ASN A 73 12.04 -5.19 -2.58
CA ASN A 73 11.96 -6.17 -3.66
C ASN A 73 11.44 -7.53 -3.19
N ASP A 74 11.55 -7.84 -1.89
CA ASP A 74 11.09 -9.10 -1.30
C ASP A 74 9.63 -9.03 -0.84
N VAL A 75 9.00 -7.86 -0.92
CA VAL A 75 7.58 -7.68 -0.56
C VAL A 75 6.69 -8.34 -1.62
N GLU A 76 5.79 -9.21 -1.18
CA GLU A 76 4.75 -9.78 -2.04
C GLU A 76 3.64 -8.73 -2.29
N THR A 77 3.41 -8.42 -3.56
CA THR A 77 2.41 -7.43 -3.96
C THR A 77 1.98 -7.65 -5.40
N ALA A 78 0.83 -7.09 -5.78
CA ALA A 78 0.45 -6.94 -7.17
C ALA A 78 0.83 -5.54 -7.67
N LEU A 79 1.13 -5.40 -8.96
CA LEU A 79 1.40 -4.11 -9.57
C LEU A 79 0.30 -3.73 -10.55
N TYR A 80 -0.27 -2.54 -10.37
CA TYR A 80 -0.91 -1.82 -11.45
C TYR A 80 0.18 -1.27 -12.37
N VAL A 81 0.07 -1.56 -13.65
CA VAL A 81 1.03 -1.14 -14.68
C VAL A 81 0.26 -0.32 -15.72
N ARG A 82 0.71 0.91 -15.96
CA ARG A 82 0.23 1.78 -17.03
C ARG A 82 1.34 1.94 -18.05
N ALA A 83 1.05 1.69 -19.32
CA ALA A 83 2.05 1.71 -20.37
C ALA A 83 1.49 2.17 -21.73
N THR A 84 2.40 2.51 -22.63
CA THR A 84 2.11 2.83 -24.04
C THR A 84 2.75 1.85 -25.00
N GLY A 85 2.20 1.73 -26.21
CA GLY A 85 2.72 0.90 -27.29
C GLY A 85 1.65 0.08 -27.99
N CYS A 86 2.06 -1.06 -28.58
CA CYS A 86 1.11 -1.98 -29.20
C CYS A 86 0.28 -2.70 -28.12
N LYS A 87 -0.96 -2.26 -27.91
CA LYS A 87 -1.87 -2.82 -26.87
C LYS A 87 -2.09 -4.32 -27.01
N SER A 88 -2.40 -4.82 -28.20
CA SER A 88 -2.62 -6.25 -28.43
C SER A 88 -1.37 -7.07 -28.16
N CYS A 89 -0.23 -6.65 -28.71
CA CYS A 89 1.07 -7.28 -28.48
C CYS A 89 1.44 -7.29 -26.99
N ALA A 90 1.19 -6.19 -26.30
CA ALA A 90 1.55 -6.00 -24.91
C ALA A 90 0.76 -6.91 -23.95
N ILE A 91 -0.55 -7.05 -24.19
CA ILE A 91 -1.40 -7.91 -23.36
C ILE A 91 -0.99 -9.38 -23.51
N GLU A 92 -0.67 -9.83 -24.73
CA GLU A 92 -0.20 -11.20 -24.95
C GLU A 92 1.14 -11.48 -24.26
N LYS A 93 2.11 -10.56 -24.42
CA LYS A 93 3.41 -10.68 -23.74
C LYS A 93 3.29 -10.62 -22.22
N ALA A 94 2.43 -9.73 -21.70
CA ALA A 94 2.19 -9.64 -20.27
C ALA A 94 1.52 -10.91 -19.71
N LYS A 95 0.56 -11.49 -20.43
CA LYS A 95 -0.01 -12.81 -20.08
C LYS A 95 1.04 -13.92 -20.09
N ALA A 96 1.94 -13.91 -21.07
CA ALA A 96 3.03 -14.89 -21.14
C ALA A 96 4.04 -14.73 -19.98
N ALA A 97 4.34 -13.50 -19.57
CA ALA A 97 5.33 -13.21 -18.52
C ALA A 97 4.77 -13.35 -17.09
N PHE A 98 3.53 -12.93 -16.86
CA PHE A 98 2.92 -12.85 -15.52
C PHE A 98 1.83 -13.88 -15.27
N GLY A 99 1.30 -14.53 -16.31
CA GLY A 99 0.13 -15.41 -16.19
C GLY A 99 -1.18 -14.62 -16.18
N ASP A 100 -1.96 -14.79 -15.11
CA ASP A 100 -3.34 -14.30 -15.03
C ASP A 100 -3.43 -12.79 -14.71
N ILE A 101 -3.20 -11.96 -15.72
CA ILE A 101 -3.32 -10.50 -15.58
C ILE A 101 -4.78 -10.03 -15.68
N THR A 102 -5.11 -8.99 -14.91
CA THR A 102 -6.39 -8.28 -15.05
C THR A 102 -6.19 -7.08 -15.96
N VAL A 103 -6.68 -7.13 -17.21
CA VAL A 103 -6.61 -6.00 -18.14
C VAL A 103 -7.63 -4.93 -17.74
N LEU A 104 -7.20 -3.68 -17.71
CA LEU A 104 -8.04 -2.53 -17.37
C LEU A 104 -8.38 -1.71 -18.61
N SER A 105 -9.56 -1.12 -18.59
CA SER A 105 -10.03 -0.21 -19.63
C SER A 105 -10.74 0.98 -19.00
N ARG A 106 -10.72 2.12 -19.69
CA ARG A 106 -11.45 3.34 -19.33
C ARG A 106 -11.98 4.01 -20.59
N GLU A 107 -13.05 4.77 -20.44
CA GLU A 107 -13.53 5.65 -21.52
C GLU A 107 -12.45 6.67 -21.90
N ASN A 108 -12.36 6.96 -23.20
CA ASN A 108 -11.40 7.91 -23.77
C ASN A 108 -9.91 7.57 -23.48
N ALA A 109 -9.59 6.29 -23.29
CA ALA A 109 -8.19 5.87 -23.28
C ALA A 109 -7.58 6.09 -24.68
N PRO A 110 -6.37 6.68 -24.78
CA PRO A 110 -5.63 6.73 -26.04
C PRO A 110 -5.47 5.32 -26.64
N GLU A 111 -5.49 5.21 -27.97
CA GLU A 111 -5.41 3.91 -28.65
C GLU A 111 -4.10 3.16 -28.35
N ASP A 112 -3.02 3.90 -28.11
CA ASP A 112 -1.70 3.40 -27.76
C ASP A 112 -1.51 3.21 -26.26
N GLU A 113 -2.48 3.55 -25.42
CA GLU A 113 -2.39 3.43 -23.96
C GLU A 113 -3.15 2.20 -23.46
N PHE A 114 -2.55 1.49 -22.51
CA PHE A 114 -3.18 0.36 -21.85
C PHE A 114 -2.70 0.22 -20.39
N ALA A 115 -3.51 -0.48 -19.60
CA ALA A 115 -3.18 -0.78 -18.23
C ALA A 115 -3.62 -2.20 -17.87
N PHE A 116 -2.91 -2.80 -16.92
CA PHE A 116 -3.25 -4.09 -16.35
C PHE A 116 -2.77 -4.20 -14.90
N VAL A 117 -3.28 -5.17 -14.17
CA VAL A 117 -2.81 -5.55 -12.83
C VAL A 117 -2.18 -6.94 -12.92
N THR A 118 -0.97 -7.09 -12.38
CA THR A 118 -0.30 -8.40 -12.28
C THR A 118 -0.91 -9.26 -11.18
N PRO A 119 -0.72 -10.58 -11.19
CA PRO A 119 -0.82 -11.40 -9.98
C PRO A 119 0.14 -10.90 -8.88
N GLU A 120 -0.09 -11.39 -7.66
CA GLU A 120 0.84 -11.20 -6.55
C GLU A 120 2.10 -12.04 -6.76
N ASP A 121 3.26 -11.42 -6.60
CA ASP A 121 4.59 -12.03 -6.61
C ASP A 121 5.53 -11.07 -5.85
N ARG A 122 6.80 -11.44 -5.68
CA ARG A 122 7.82 -10.51 -5.14
C ARG A 122 7.96 -9.31 -6.06
N GLU A 123 7.96 -8.11 -5.49
CA GLU A 123 8.06 -6.88 -6.27
C GLU A 123 9.29 -6.83 -7.19
N GLY A 124 10.44 -7.33 -6.71
CA GLY A 124 11.66 -7.43 -7.51
C GLY A 124 11.47 -8.27 -8.76
N THR A 125 10.86 -9.45 -8.61
CA THR A 125 10.52 -10.36 -9.72
C THR A 125 9.59 -9.69 -10.73
N LEU A 126 8.55 -9.00 -10.25
CA LEU A 126 7.61 -8.31 -11.13
C LEU A 126 8.29 -7.19 -11.92
N ARG A 127 9.14 -6.40 -11.27
CA ARG A 127 9.89 -5.31 -11.92
C ARG A 127 10.90 -5.83 -12.93
N GLU A 128 11.59 -6.92 -12.63
CA GLU A 128 12.51 -7.58 -13.57
C GLU A 128 11.76 -8.08 -14.82
N LYS A 129 10.66 -8.81 -14.62
CA LYS A 129 9.78 -9.26 -15.72
C LYS A 129 9.28 -8.10 -16.57
N LEU A 130 8.88 -6.98 -15.95
CA LEU A 130 8.45 -5.77 -16.66
C LEU A 130 9.59 -5.15 -17.48
N GLY A 131 10.80 -5.10 -16.94
CA GLY A 131 11.98 -4.58 -17.63
C GLY A 131 12.39 -5.40 -18.87
N GLY A 132 12.05 -6.68 -18.89
CA GLY A 132 12.29 -7.59 -20.03
C GLY A 132 11.25 -7.53 -21.16
N LEU A 133 10.21 -6.68 -21.06
CA LEU A 133 9.15 -6.61 -22.07
C LEU A 133 9.48 -5.65 -23.22
N ASP A 134 9.82 -6.21 -24.39
CA ASP A 134 10.06 -5.41 -25.59
C ASP A 134 8.78 -4.77 -26.15
N GLY A 135 8.89 -3.53 -26.63
CA GLY A 135 7.82 -2.81 -27.32
C GLY A 135 6.71 -2.29 -26.41
N ILE A 136 6.96 -2.26 -25.10
CA ILE A 136 6.10 -1.66 -24.09
C ILE A 136 6.88 -0.53 -23.42
N ASN A 137 6.31 0.67 -23.38
CA ASN A 137 6.88 1.79 -22.66
C ASN A 137 6.08 2.02 -21.37
N VAL A 138 6.60 1.56 -20.23
CA VAL A 138 5.96 1.70 -18.92
C VAL A 138 5.97 3.17 -18.50
N ILE A 139 4.79 3.73 -18.28
CA ILE A 139 4.60 5.12 -17.82
C ILE A 139 4.69 5.17 -16.29
N SER A 140 3.99 4.26 -15.62
CA SER A 140 3.91 4.25 -14.16
C SER A 140 3.52 2.89 -13.62
N THR A 141 4.03 2.56 -12.44
CA THR A 141 3.60 1.41 -11.65
C THR A 141 3.13 1.84 -10.27
N ILE A 142 2.08 1.20 -9.76
CA ILE A 142 1.52 1.43 -8.43
C ILE A 142 1.29 0.07 -7.77
N ARG A 143 1.66 -0.06 -6.48
CA ARG A 143 1.34 -1.27 -5.71
C ARG A 143 -0.16 -1.38 -5.50
N VAL A 144 -0.70 -2.56 -5.73
CA VAL A 144 -2.08 -2.92 -5.41
C VAL A 144 -2.02 -3.83 -4.19
N VAL A 145 -2.54 -3.32 -3.07
CA VAL A 145 -2.59 -4.03 -1.80
C VAL A 145 -4.02 -4.39 -1.45
N ASN A 146 -4.17 -5.54 -0.80
CA ASN A 146 -5.44 -6.06 -0.34
C ASN A 146 -5.42 -6.17 1.19
N TYR A 147 -5.72 -5.05 1.86
CA TYR A 147 -5.95 -4.98 3.30
C TYR A 147 -7.44 -4.97 3.60
#